data_AF-A0A951MDA5-F1
#
_entry.id   AF-A0A951MDA5-F1
#
_cell.length_a   1.000
_cell.length_b   1.000
_cell.length_c   1.000
_cell.angle_alpha   90.00
_cell.angle_beta   90.00
_cell.angle_gamma   90.00
#
_symmetry.space_group_name_H-M   'P 1'
#
loop_
_entity.id
_entity.type
_entity.pdbx_description
1 polymer ?
#
loop_
_entity_poly.entity_id
_entity_poly.type
_entity_poly.pdbx_seq_one_letter_code
_entity_poly.pdbx_strand_id
1 'polypeptide(L)'
;MNDKLNELLNKYWEGNSSLEEERLMRKLLLQEEGREQEKSFFLGLDKLSKASAKAITPAPKSLDPWKNWLRYAAALAILFISSWVAYNSYQSYQERKAYEEVMQAFMLIQDNFQKGTAQIEAMEDLKYLNTTHEMFNIDDPEY
;
A
#
# COMPACT_ATOMS: atom_id res chain seq x y z
N MET A 1 40.08 47.11 36.75
CA MET A 1 40.22 45.64 36.72
C MET A 1 39.60 44.99 35.47
N ASN A 2 38.88 45.73 34.63
CA ASN A 2 38.13 45.16 33.49
C ASN A 2 38.94 45.11 32.17
N ASP A 3 40.06 45.84 32.08
CA ASP A 3 40.83 45.98 30.83
C ASP A 3 41.47 44.67 30.39
N LYS A 4 42.00 43.91 31.34
CA LYS A 4 42.64 42.61 31.08
C LYS A 4 41.63 41.56 30.60
N LEU A 5 40.41 41.57 31.14
CA LEU A 5 39.36 40.66 30.67
C LEU A 5 38.91 41.04 29.26
N ASN A 6 38.76 42.33 28.97
CA ASN A 6 38.40 42.82 27.64
C ASN A 6 39.45 42.43 26.59
N GLU A 7 40.73 42.58 26.92
CA GLU A 7 41.85 42.17 26.06
C GLU A 7 41.81 40.66 25.76
N LEU A 8 41.60 39.84 26.80
CA LEU A 8 41.46 38.39 26.66
C LEU A 8 40.24 38.01 25.81
N LEU A 9 39.11 38.71 25.97
CA LEU A 9 37.89 38.46 25.22
C LEU A 9 38.08 38.82 23.75
N ASN A 10 38.69 39.97 23.45
CA ASN A 10 39.00 40.37 22.08
C ASN A 10 39.94 39.37 21.41
N LYS A 11 41.00 38.96 22.11
CA LYS A 11 41.95 37.95 21.60
C LYS A 11 41.25 36.61 21.31
N TYR A 12 40.29 36.22 22.14
CA TYR A 12 39.45 35.03 21.90
C TYR A 12 38.56 35.20 20.66
N TRP A 13 37.89 36.34 20.51
CA TRP A 13 37.04 36.61 19.34
C TRP A 13 37.85 36.71 18.04
N GLU A 14 39.08 37.19 18.11
CA GLU A 14 40.03 37.22 16.99
C GLU A 14 40.67 35.85 16.70
N GLY A 15 40.44 34.85 17.55
CA GLY A 15 40.98 33.49 17.38
C GLY A 15 42.48 33.36 17.68
N ASN A 16 43.06 34.34 18.37
CA ASN A 16 44.50 34.38 18.68
C ASN A 16 44.82 33.92 20.12
N SER A 17 43.82 33.50 20.90
CA SER A 17 43.99 33.12 22.31
C SER A 17 44.64 31.75 22.50
N SER A 18 45.47 31.62 23.53
CA SER A 18 46.01 30.33 23.99
C SER A 18 45.08 29.65 25.01
N LEU A 19 45.27 28.34 25.20
CA LEU A 19 44.46 27.55 26.14
C LEU A 19 44.60 28.04 27.60
N GLU A 20 45.77 28.54 27.98
CA GLU A 20 46.02 29.09 29.32
C GLU A 20 45.30 30.44 29.53
N GLU A 21 45.32 31.29 28.50
CA GLU A 21 44.61 32.57 28.49
C GLU A 21 43.09 32.37 28.58
N GLU A 22 42.53 31.39 27.87
CA GLU A 22 41.11 31.08 27.96
C GLU A 22 40.68 30.55 29.33
N ARG A 23 41.54 29.80 30.03
CA ARG A 23 41.27 29.35 31.40
C ARG A 23 41.26 30.54 32.36
N LEU A 24 42.22 31.47 32.21
CA LEU A 24 42.27 32.70 32.98
C LEU A 24 41.05 33.59 32.70
N MET A 25 40.67 33.76 31.42
CA MET A 25 39.47 34.49 31.00
C MET A 25 38.20 33.94 31.66
N ARG A 26 38.02 32.60 31.62
CA ARG A 26 36.88 31.94 32.27
C ARG A 26 36.86 32.14 33.79
N LYS A 27 38.03 32.10 34.45
CA LYS A 27 38.14 32.35 35.89
C LYS A 27 37.79 33.80 36.24
N LEU A 28 38.25 34.76 35.44
CA LEU A 28 37.94 36.18 35.63
C LEU A 28 36.45 36.48 35.39
N LEU A 29 35.84 35.88 34.36
CA LEU A 29 34.40 35.99 34.09
C LEU A 29 33.54 35.50 35.25
N LEU A 30 33.99 34.51 36.02
CA LEU A 30 33.29 34.00 37.21
C LEU A 30 33.42 34.92 38.43
N GLN A 31 34.48 35.74 38.49
CA GLN A 31 34.77 36.63 39.61
C GLN A 31 34.18 38.03 39.42
N GLU A 32 33.91 38.45 38.19
CA GLU A 32 33.33 39.77 37.87
C GLU A 32 31.80 39.74 38.04
N GLU A 33 31.23 40.75 38.70
CA GLU A 33 29.77 40.95 38.79
C GLU A 33 29.29 41.65 37.51
N GLY A 34 28.32 41.05 36.79
CA GLY A 34 27.86 41.50 35.47
C GLY A 34 28.24 40.56 34.30
N ARG A 35 28.05 41.01 33.04
CA ARG A 35 28.35 40.24 31.81
C ARG A 35 27.63 38.89 31.70
N GLU A 36 26.32 38.93 31.89
CA GLU A 36 25.44 37.75 31.85
C GLU A 36 25.45 37.04 30.49
N GLN A 37 25.66 37.79 29.39
CA GLN A 37 25.71 37.22 28.04
C GLN A 37 26.96 36.36 27.84
N GLU A 38 28.14 36.87 28.20
CA GLU A 38 29.41 36.16 28.08
C GLU A 38 29.45 34.97 29.04
N LYS A 39 28.96 35.14 30.27
CA LYS A 39 28.82 34.05 31.25
C LYS A 39 27.92 32.94 30.72
N SER A 40 26.74 33.28 30.18
CA SER A 40 25.82 32.28 29.64
C SER A 40 26.40 31.52 28.45
N PHE A 41 27.15 32.19 27.58
CA PHE A 41 27.85 31.55 26.47
C PHE A 41 28.90 30.54 26.97
N PHE A 42 29.85 30.97 27.80
CA PHE A 42 30.96 30.10 28.22
C PHE A 42 30.56 29.03 29.23
N LEU A 43 29.62 29.32 30.14
CA LEU A 43 29.13 28.36 31.14
C LEU A 43 28.03 27.45 30.59
N GLY A 44 27.27 27.91 29.60
CA GLY A 44 26.26 27.11 28.90
C GLY A 44 26.88 25.94 28.15
N LEU A 45 28.05 26.15 27.53
CA LEU A 45 28.80 25.12 26.83
C LEU A 45 29.28 23.99 27.77
N ASP A 46 29.67 24.31 29.00
CA ASP A 46 30.07 23.30 30.00
C ASP A 46 28.90 22.46 30.50
N LYS A 47 27.70 23.06 30.60
CA LYS A 47 26.48 22.32 30.92
C LYS A 47 26.06 21.39 29.77
N LEU A 48 26.17 21.86 28.53
CA LEU A 48 25.87 21.07 27.33
C LEU A 48 26.85 19.92 27.11
N SER A 49 28.15 20.14 27.34
CA SER A 49 29.17 19.08 27.21
C SER A 49 28.96 17.96 28.24
N LYS A 50 28.52 18.30 29.45
CA LYS A 50 28.16 17.33 30.49
C LYS A 50 26.82 16.64 30.23
N ALA A 51 25.87 17.32 29.60
CA ALA A 51 24.56 16.76 29.27
C ALA A 51 24.57 15.82 28.05
N SER A 52 25.52 15.96 27.12
CA SER A 52 25.57 15.14 25.90
C SER A 52 26.07 13.70 26.11
N ALA A 53 26.51 13.35 27.33
CA ALA A 53 27.07 12.04 27.66
C ALA A 53 26.01 10.97 27.99
N LYS A 54 24.73 11.15 27.64
CA LYS A 54 23.75 10.06 27.74
C LYS A 54 23.94 9.12 26.55
N ALA A 55 24.92 8.24 26.66
CA ALA A 55 25.20 7.18 25.69
C ALA A 55 23.89 6.44 25.37
N ILE A 56 23.52 6.41 24.09
CA ILE A 56 22.38 5.65 23.58
C ILE A 56 22.80 4.18 23.65
N THR A 57 22.61 3.55 24.81
CA THR A 57 22.73 2.09 24.91
C THR A 57 21.48 1.48 24.28
N PRO A 58 21.62 0.59 23.28
CA PRO A 58 20.46 -0.10 22.72
C PRO A 58 19.82 -0.93 23.84
N ALA A 59 18.51 -0.76 24.04
CA ALA A 59 17.76 -1.51 25.03
C ALA A 59 17.94 -3.02 24.78
N PRO A 60 18.13 -3.85 25.83
CA PRO A 60 18.30 -5.27 25.67
C PRO A 60 17.06 -5.87 25.02
N LYS A 61 17.22 -6.52 23.85
CA LYS A 61 16.13 -7.25 23.19
C LYS A 61 15.67 -8.37 24.12
N SER A 62 14.40 -8.35 24.51
CA SER A 62 13.80 -9.44 25.28
C SER A 62 13.82 -10.72 24.42
N LEU A 63 14.64 -11.69 24.81
CA LEU A 63 14.72 -13.01 24.18
C LEU A 63 13.61 -13.93 24.71
N ASP A 64 12.35 -13.49 24.61
CA ASP A 64 11.22 -14.33 25.04
C ASP A 64 10.87 -15.35 23.92
N PRO A 65 11.16 -16.65 24.11
CA PRO A 65 10.90 -17.66 23.11
C PRO A 65 9.42 -17.79 22.78
N TRP A 66 8.53 -17.52 23.75
CA TRP A 66 7.08 -17.61 23.55
C TRP A 66 6.57 -16.50 22.61
N LYS A 67 7.09 -15.29 22.78
CA LYS A 67 6.75 -14.15 21.91
C LYS A 67 7.22 -14.37 20.47
N ASN A 68 8.39 -14.98 20.28
CA ASN A 68 8.88 -15.32 18.95
C ASN A 68 8.03 -16.42 18.30
N TRP A 69 7.64 -17.44 19.08
CA TRP A 69 6.76 -18.51 18.61
C TRP A 69 5.38 -18.00 18.17
N LEU A 70 4.79 -17.06 18.93
CA LEU A 70 3.54 -16.40 18.55
C LEU A 70 3.62 -15.65 17.22
N ARG A 71 4.77 -15.05 16.88
CA ARG A 71 4.96 -14.37 15.58
C ARG A 71 4.95 -15.35 14.42
N TYR A 72 5.61 -16.50 14.58
CA TYR A 72 5.58 -17.56 13.57
C TYR A 72 4.18 -18.18 13.45
N ALA A 73 3.50 -18.41 14.58
CA ALA A 73 2.14 -18.92 14.60
C ALA A 73 1.16 -17.98 13.88
N ALA A 74 1.29 -16.67 14.08
CA ALA A 74 0.47 -15.68 13.39
C ALA A 74 0.68 -15.71 11.87
N ALA A 75 1.93 -15.82 11.41
CA ALA A 75 2.23 -15.95 9.98
C ALA A 75 1.61 -17.21 9.37
N LEU A 76 1.73 -18.35 10.05
CA LEU A 76 1.11 -19.61 9.62
C LEU A 76 -0.42 -19.51 9.60
N ALA A 77 -1.02 -18.91 10.63
CA ALA A 77 -2.47 -18.73 10.72
C ALA A 77 -3.02 -17.91 9.54
N ILE A 78 -2.36 -16.81 9.17
CA ILE A 78 -2.74 -16.00 8.00
C ILE A 78 -2.70 -16.83 6.72
N LEU A 79 -1.63 -17.61 6.51
CA LEU A 79 -1.52 -18.48 5.33
C LEU A 79 -2.66 -19.50 5.28
N PHE A 80 -2.95 -20.19 6.39
CA PHE A 80 -4.04 -21.16 6.45
C PHE A 80 -5.42 -20.52 6.19
N ILE A 81 -5.70 -19.38 6.82
CA ILE A 81 -6.98 -18.67 6.61
C ILE A 81 -7.12 -18.24 5.15
N SER A 82 -6.08 -17.66 4.56
CA SER A 82 -6.10 -17.23 3.16
C SER A 82 -6.31 -18.41 2.19
N SER A 83 -5.67 -19.54 2.46
CA SER A 83 -5.80 -20.75 1.65
C SER A 83 -7.21 -21.34 1.73
N TRP A 84 -7.80 -21.38 2.93
CA TRP A 84 -9.16 -21.86 3.12
C TRP A 84 -10.21 -20.95 2.44
N VAL A 85 -10.06 -19.63 2.57
CA VAL A 85 -10.94 -18.66 1.89
C VAL A 85 -10.82 -18.78 0.37
N ALA A 86 -9.60 -18.90 -0.16
CA ALA A 86 -9.36 -19.09 -1.58
C ALA A 86 -10.00 -20.38 -2.11
N TYR A 87 -9.85 -21.49 -1.39
CA TYR A 87 -10.45 -22.77 -1.75
C TYR A 87 -11.98 -22.71 -1.84
N ASN A 88 -12.63 -22.13 -0.83
CA ASN A 88 -14.09 -21.99 -0.81
C ASN A 88 -14.60 -21.03 -1.90
N SER A 89 -13.88 -19.94 -2.16
CA SER A 89 -14.24 -18.98 -3.20
C SER A 89 -14.09 -19.56 -4.61
N TYR A 90 -13.09 -20.42 -4.82
CA TYR A 90 -12.80 -21.02 -6.12
C TYR A 90 -13.93 -21.94 -6.62
N GLN A 91 -14.56 -22.71 -5.72
CA GLN A 91 -15.69 -23.58 -6.04
C GLN A 91 -16.85 -22.77 -6.67
N SER A 92 -17.29 -21.71 -6.00
CA SER A 92 -18.40 -20.88 -6.49
C SER A 92 -18.09 -20.17 -7.80
N TYR A 93 -16.83 -19.82 -8.06
CA TYR A 93 -16.44 -19.20 -9.33
C TYR A 93 -16.50 -20.21 -10.49
N GLN A 94 -16.03 -21.43 -10.27
CA GLN A 94 -16.07 -22.48 -11.29
C GLN A 94 -17.49 -22.94 -11.61
N GLU A 95 -18.36 -23.07 -10.60
CA GLU A 95 -19.78 -23.37 -10.80
C GLU A 95 -20.46 -22.32 -11.67
N ARG A 96 -20.20 -21.03 -11.43
CA ARG A 96 -20.74 -19.94 -12.25
C ARG A 96 -20.25 -20.00 -13.69
N LYS A 97 -18.97 -20.26 -13.91
CA LYS A 97 -18.42 -20.42 -15.27
C LYS A 97 -19.06 -21.58 -16.02
N ALA A 98 -19.17 -22.74 -15.38
CA ALA A 98 -19.81 -23.89 -16.00
C ALA A 98 -21.29 -23.61 -16.33
N TYR A 99 -22.01 -22.92 -15.43
CA TYR A 99 -23.39 -22.50 -15.67
C TYR A 99 -23.52 -21.53 -16.85
N GLU A 100 -22.63 -20.53 -16.94
CA GLU A 100 -22.58 -19.57 -18.04
C GLU A 100 -22.33 -20.26 -19.39
N GLU A 101 -21.37 -21.20 -19.46
CA GLU A 101 -21.08 -21.98 -20.67
C GLU A 101 -22.30 -22.80 -21.13
N VAL A 102 -22.97 -23.47 -20.20
CA VAL A 102 -24.18 -24.25 -20.48
C VAL A 102 -25.31 -23.34 -20.97
N MET A 103 -25.50 -22.18 -20.34
CA MET A 103 -26.53 -21.22 -20.76
C MET A 103 -26.26 -20.66 -22.16
N GLN A 104 -25.00 -20.39 -22.49
CA GLN A 104 -24.61 -19.98 -23.85
C GLN A 104 -24.95 -21.06 -24.89
N ALA A 105 -24.69 -22.32 -24.57
CA ALA A 105 -25.08 -23.43 -25.44
C ALA A 105 -26.62 -23.52 -25.60
N PHE A 106 -27.38 -23.33 -24.52
CA PHE A 106 -28.84 -23.29 -24.59
C PHE A 106 -29.37 -22.14 -25.43
N MET A 107 -28.79 -20.94 -25.31
CA MET A 107 -29.16 -19.79 -26.16
C MET A 107 -28.91 -20.07 -27.64
N LEU A 108 -27.80 -20.73 -27.98
CA LEU A 108 -27.51 -21.13 -29.35
C LEU A 108 -28.50 -22.17 -29.88
N ILE A 109 -28.88 -23.16 -29.05
CA ILE A 109 -29.89 -24.16 -29.41
C ILE A 109 -31.24 -23.48 -29.64
N GLN A 110 -31.64 -22.56 -28.77
CA GLN A 110 -32.89 -21.82 -28.90
C GLN A 110 -32.94 -20.98 -30.17
N ASP A 111 -31.86 -20.26 -30.50
CA ASP A 111 -31.76 -19.47 -31.74
C ASP A 111 -31.89 -20.35 -32.99
N ASN A 112 -31.22 -21.50 -33.01
CA ASN A 112 -31.36 -22.47 -34.11
C ASN A 112 -32.76 -23.08 -34.19
N PHE A 113 -33.38 -23.36 -33.04
CA PHE A 113 -34.74 -23.90 -32.99
C PHE A 113 -35.76 -22.90 -33.53
N GLN A 114 -35.67 -21.62 -33.13
CA GLN A 114 -36.55 -20.56 -33.61
C GLN A 114 -36.41 -20.33 -35.12
N LYS A 115 -35.18 -20.39 -35.66
CA LYS A 115 -34.95 -20.32 -37.11
C LYS A 115 -35.53 -21.54 -37.82
N GLY A 116 -35.39 -22.73 -37.24
CA GLY A 116 -35.98 -23.96 -37.76
C GLY A 116 -37.51 -23.90 -37.81
N THR A 117 -38.17 -23.43 -36.74
CA THR A 117 -39.63 -23.30 -36.71
C THR A 117 -40.12 -22.25 -37.70
N ALA A 118 -39.45 -21.11 -37.84
CA ALA A 118 -39.83 -20.08 -38.80
C ALA A 118 -39.70 -20.57 -40.27
N GLN A 119 -38.69 -21.40 -40.56
CA GLN A 119 -38.55 -22.00 -41.89
C GLN A 119 -39.62 -23.06 -42.17
N ILE A 120 -39.98 -23.86 -41.15
CA ILE A 120 -41.07 -24.84 -41.27
C ILE A 120 -42.41 -24.13 -41.49
N GLU A 121 -42.70 -23.06 -40.75
CA GLU A 121 -43.91 -22.24 -40.89
C GLU A 121 -43.99 -21.60 -42.28
N ALA A 122 -42.90 -20.96 -42.74
CA ALA A 122 -42.84 -20.40 -44.09
C ALA A 122 -43.01 -21.48 -45.19
N MET A 123 -42.48 -22.68 -44.98
CA MET A 123 -42.64 -23.79 -45.92
C MET A 123 -44.06 -24.37 -45.91
N GLU A 124 -44.74 -24.38 -44.76
CA GLU A 124 -46.13 -24.76 -44.63
C GLU A 124 -47.06 -23.77 -45.37
N ASP A 125 -46.84 -22.46 -45.19
CA ASP A 125 -47.56 -21.42 -45.94
C ASP A 125 -47.38 -21.54 -47.46
N LEU A 126 -46.14 -21.75 -47.91
CA LEU A 126 -45.83 -21.97 -49.33
C LEU A 126 -46.48 -23.25 -49.87
N LYS A 127 -46.54 -24.31 -49.05
CA LYS A 127 -47.23 -25.55 -49.42
C LYS A 127 -48.71 -25.29 -49.65
N TYR A 128 -49.41 -24.59 -48.76
CA TYR A 128 -50.84 -24.26 -48.96
C TYR A 128 -51.07 -23.40 -50.21
N LEU A 129 -50.20 -22.41 -50.45
CA LEU A 129 -50.28 -21.56 -51.64
C LEU A 129 -50.08 -22.38 -52.94
N ASN A 130 -49.13 -23.32 -52.95
CA ASN A 130 -48.90 -24.19 -54.10
C ASN A 130 -49.93 -25.34 -54.23
N THR A 131 -50.50 -25.84 -53.13
CA THR A 131 -51.60 -26.82 -53.15
C THR A 131 -52.84 -26.24 -53.84
N THR A 132 -53.06 -24.92 -53.78
CA THR A 132 -54.09 -24.27 -54.61
C THR A 132 -53.83 -24.45 -56.11
N HIS A 133 -52.58 -24.46 -56.57
CA HIS A 133 -52.24 -24.74 -57.97
C HIS A 133 -52.37 -26.23 -58.34
N GLU A 134 -52.19 -27.16 -57.40
CA GLU A 134 -52.43 -28.59 -57.65
C GLU A 134 -53.93 -28.97 -57.62
N MET A 135 -54.75 -28.31 -56.80
CA MET A 135 -56.20 -28.53 -56.76
C MET A 135 -56.96 -27.92 -57.95
N PHE A 136 -56.34 -26.98 -58.66
CA PHE A 136 -56.80 -26.48 -59.95
C PHE A 136 -55.87 -27.01 -61.04
N ASN A 137 -56.03 -28.29 -61.38
CA ASN A 137 -55.40 -28.91 -62.53
C ASN A 137 -55.91 -28.22 -63.82
N ILE A 138 -55.26 -27.13 -64.22
CA ILE A 138 -55.46 -26.51 -65.53
C ILE A 138 -54.52 -27.21 -66.51
N ASP A 139 -54.91 -28.44 -66.86
CA ASP A 139 -54.57 -29.13 -68.11
C ASP A 139 -55.90 -29.82 -68.50
N ASP A 140 -56.81 -29.06 -69.14
CA ASP A 140 -57.10 -29.04 -70.60
C ASP A 140 -58.21 -30.05 -70.97
N PRO A 141 -59.24 -29.65 -71.77
CA PRO A 141 -59.11 -29.88 -73.21
C PRO A 141 -59.89 -28.90 -74.12
N GLU A 142 -59.28 -28.46 -75.22
CA GLU A 142 -60.06 -28.38 -76.47
C GLU A 142 -60.23 -29.81 -76.99
N TYR A 143 -61.40 -30.40 -76.69
CA TYR A 143 -62.28 -31.29 -77.47
C TYR A 143 -63.12 -32.20 -76.57
#